data_AF-A0A8J3G2W4-F1
#
_entry.id   AF-A0A8J3G2W4-F1
#
_cell.length_a   1.000
_cell.length_b   1.000
_cell.length_c   1.000
_cell.angle_alpha   90.00
_cell.angle_beta   90.00
_cell.angle_gamma   90.00
#
_symmetry.space_group_name_H-M   'P 1'
#
loop_
_entity.id
_entity.type
_entity.pdbx_description
1 polymer ?
#
loop_
_entity_poly.entity_id
_entity_poly.type
_entity_poly.pdbx_seq_one_letter_code
_entity_poly.pdbx_strand_id
1 'polypeptide(L)'
;MIGSPNRISRDTIIGGTLAHGARLHALPMPRAMMAIGGPSKTHAMSDATIQSHVETARSLSRQGYSLLVTLSRRTPDSARKAWDDLAQTLENIWLHDPESDVDNPYFAFLGGADVLFVTEDSTNMLTEACTTGKPVYRLAMDGDPGKFQKLYDALETRCCVRRWDGNLDDRPYPALDETSRMAQRILERMGSRQ
;
A
#
# COMPACT_ATOMS: atom_id res chain seq x y z
N MET A 1 1.66 -19.98 2.95
CA MET A 1 1.00 -18.72 3.32
C MET A 1 1.88 -17.60 2.80
N ILE A 2 1.35 -16.66 2.04
CA ILE A 2 2.10 -15.48 1.58
C ILE A 2 1.77 -14.35 2.55
N GLY A 3 2.77 -13.79 3.22
CA GLY A 3 2.55 -12.78 4.25
C GLY A 3 1.96 -13.33 5.55
N SER A 4 1.66 -12.41 6.47
CA SER A 4 0.99 -12.70 7.74
C SER A 4 -0.53 -12.79 7.53
N PRO A 5 -1.27 -13.62 8.30
CA PRO A 5 -2.72 -13.51 8.35
C PRO A 5 -3.11 -12.09 8.75
N ASN A 6 -3.87 -11.40 7.92
CA ASN A 6 -4.38 -10.07 8.22
C ASN A 6 -5.92 -10.10 8.30
N ARG A 7 -6.49 -9.14 9.01
CA ARG A 7 -7.95 -9.01 9.21
C ARG A 7 -8.64 -8.27 8.07
N ILE A 8 -7.93 -8.02 6.97
CA ILE A 8 -8.52 -7.33 5.83
C ILE A 8 -9.43 -8.29 5.10
N SER A 9 -10.68 -7.89 4.97
CA SER A 9 -11.68 -8.53 4.13
C SER A 9 -12.20 -7.51 3.12
N ARG A 10 -12.82 -8.02 2.06
CA ARG A 10 -13.51 -7.19 1.07
C ARG A 10 -14.56 -6.30 1.74
N ASP A 11 -15.29 -6.82 2.72
CA ASP A 11 -16.32 -6.08 3.45
C ASP A 11 -15.74 -4.92 4.26
N THR A 12 -14.58 -5.13 4.91
CA THR A 12 -13.89 -4.06 5.64
C THR A 12 -13.45 -2.93 4.70
N ILE A 13 -12.94 -3.27 3.50
CA ILE A 13 -12.55 -2.29 2.49
C ILE A 13 -13.78 -1.52 1.98
N ILE A 14 -14.87 -2.21 1.65
CA ILE A 14 -16.12 -1.59 1.22
C ILE A 14 -16.66 -0.64 2.30
N GLY A 15 -16.74 -1.11 3.54
CA GLY A 15 -17.20 -0.30 4.68
C GLY A 15 -16.37 0.97 4.86
N GLY A 16 -15.04 0.86 4.81
CA GLY A 16 -14.14 2.01 4.91
C GLY A 16 -14.30 2.99 3.74
N THR A 17 -14.47 2.47 2.53
CA THR A 17 -14.70 3.29 1.31
C THR A 17 -16.00 4.07 1.41
N LEU A 18 -17.08 3.42 1.86
CA LEU A 18 -18.39 4.06 2.02
C LEU A 18 -18.36 5.12 3.12
N ALA A 19 -17.71 4.84 4.25
CA ALA A 19 -17.57 5.79 5.37
C ALA A 19 -16.90 7.11 4.95
N HIS A 20 -16.03 7.06 3.94
CA HIS A 20 -15.28 8.21 3.44
C HIS A 20 -15.71 8.66 2.03
N GLY A 21 -16.90 8.24 1.59
CA GLY A 21 -17.34 8.40 0.21
C GLY A 21 -17.34 9.86 -0.28
N ALA A 22 -17.76 10.81 0.56
CA ALA A 22 -17.78 12.23 0.20
C ALA A 22 -16.38 12.79 -0.11
N ARG A 23 -15.39 12.47 0.74
CA ARG A 23 -14.01 12.95 0.56
C ARG A 23 -13.32 12.25 -0.62
N LEU A 24 -13.60 10.96 -0.83
CA LEU A 24 -13.16 10.25 -2.03
C LEU A 24 -13.80 10.85 -3.30
N HIS A 25 -15.07 11.24 -3.26
CA HIS A 25 -15.77 11.83 -4.41
C HIS A 25 -15.18 13.19 -4.81
N ALA A 26 -14.70 13.97 -3.84
CA ALA A 26 -14.00 15.24 -4.10
C ALA A 26 -12.65 15.07 -4.80
N LEU A 27 -12.10 13.85 -4.87
CA LEU A 27 -10.83 13.54 -5.53
C LEU A 27 -11.12 12.83 -6.87
N PRO A 28 -10.85 13.47 -8.02
CA PRO A 28 -11.07 12.89 -9.34
C PRO A 28 -10.33 11.56 -9.54
N MET A 29 -10.91 10.69 -10.38
CA MET A 29 -10.24 9.48 -10.85
C MET A 29 -9.33 9.80 -12.05
N PRO A 30 -8.25 9.05 -12.30
CA PRO A 30 -7.80 7.89 -11.51
C PRO A 30 -7.13 8.30 -10.18
N ARG A 31 -7.04 7.38 -9.23
CA ARG A 31 -6.44 7.62 -7.89
C ARG A 31 -5.28 6.67 -7.61
N ALA A 32 -4.19 7.20 -7.06
CA ALA A 32 -3.04 6.42 -6.65
C ALA A 32 -2.91 6.46 -5.12
N MET A 33 -2.90 5.29 -4.49
CA MET A 33 -2.61 5.19 -3.07
C MET A 33 -1.10 5.06 -2.85
N MET A 34 -0.56 5.79 -1.88
CA MET A 34 0.82 5.64 -1.42
C MET A 34 0.84 5.40 0.09
N ALA A 35 1.29 4.22 0.50
CA ALA A 35 1.46 3.85 1.90
C ALA A 35 2.93 3.89 2.29
N ILE A 36 3.27 4.88 3.12
CA ILE A 36 4.64 5.22 3.47
C ILE A 36 4.95 4.68 4.87
N GLY A 37 5.82 3.68 4.90
CA GLY A 37 6.36 3.10 6.13
C GLY A 37 7.46 3.96 6.72
N GLY A 38 8.50 3.30 7.23
CA GLY A 38 9.65 3.96 7.82
C GLY A 38 10.81 3.01 8.07
N PRO A 39 11.89 3.47 8.71
CA PRO A 39 13.02 2.63 9.00
C PRO A 39 12.65 1.34 9.76
N SER A 40 13.39 0.28 9.46
CA SER A 40 13.30 -1.04 10.08
C SER A 40 14.71 -1.62 10.23
N LYS A 41 14.83 -2.85 10.74
CA LYS A 41 16.15 -3.51 10.89
C LYS A 41 16.87 -3.72 9.55
N THR A 42 16.12 -3.82 8.45
CA THR A 42 16.64 -4.17 7.12
C THR A 42 16.50 -3.05 6.09
N HIS A 43 15.66 -2.04 6.39
CA HIS A 43 15.39 -0.94 5.49
C HIS A 43 15.62 0.39 6.18
N ALA A 44 16.36 1.29 5.53
CA ALA A 44 16.52 2.67 5.94
C ALA A 44 15.77 3.60 4.98
N MET A 45 15.53 4.83 5.42
CA MET A 45 14.85 5.87 4.66
C MET A 45 15.75 7.10 4.65
N SER A 46 16.73 7.11 3.76
CA SER A 46 17.59 8.28 3.52
C SER A 46 16.81 9.42 2.87
N ASP A 47 17.40 10.62 2.87
CA ASP A 47 16.83 11.77 2.17
C ASP A 47 16.64 11.48 0.67
N ALA A 48 17.55 10.75 0.04
CA ALA A 48 17.41 10.34 -1.36
C ALA A 48 16.19 9.44 -1.57
N THR A 49 15.96 8.47 -0.66
CA THR A 49 14.77 7.62 -0.67
C THR A 49 13.50 8.46 -0.51
N ILE A 50 13.47 9.39 0.44
CA ILE A 50 12.34 10.30 0.66
C ILE A 50 12.02 11.10 -0.61
N GLN A 51 13.03 11.73 -1.21
CA GLN A 51 12.85 12.50 -2.44
C GLN A 51 12.37 11.64 -3.61
N SER A 52 12.82 10.39 -3.71
CA SER A 52 12.34 9.47 -4.75
C SER A 52 10.85 9.14 -4.62
N HIS A 53 10.35 9.00 -3.39
CA HIS A 53 8.93 8.74 -3.14
C HIS A 53 8.08 9.98 -3.43
N VAL A 54 8.54 11.16 -3.03
CA VAL A 54 7.88 12.43 -3.34
C VAL A 54 7.88 12.70 -4.85
N GLU A 55 8.97 12.44 -5.57
CA GLU A 55 9.00 12.60 -7.03
C GLU A 55 8.09 11.60 -7.73
N THR A 56 7.97 10.36 -7.20
CA THR A 56 6.97 9.40 -7.68
C THR A 56 5.56 9.97 -7.56
N ALA A 57 5.22 10.56 -6.40
CA ALA A 57 3.93 11.21 -6.19
C ALA A 57 3.70 12.38 -7.15
N ARG A 58 4.71 13.23 -7.37
CA ARG A 58 4.65 14.33 -8.35
C ARG A 58 4.44 13.80 -9.76
N SER A 59 5.13 12.74 -10.16
CA SER A 59 4.97 12.12 -11.47
C SER A 59 3.54 11.59 -11.67
N LEU A 60 2.99 10.90 -10.68
CA LEU A 60 1.60 10.40 -10.73
C LEU A 60 0.60 11.56 -10.82
N SER A 61 0.79 12.62 -10.05
CA SER A 61 -0.04 13.83 -10.14
C SER A 61 0.01 14.47 -11.54
N ARG A 62 1.20 14.57 -12.16
CA ARG A 62 1.35 15.05 -13.56
C ARG A 62 0.67 14.14 -14.58
N GLN A 63 0.55 12.85 -14.28
CA GLN A 63 -0.19 11.87 -15.08
C GLN A 63 -1.71 11.92 -14.84
N GLY A 64 -2.19 12.83 -14.00
CA GLY A 64 -3.63 13.04 -13.74
C GLY A 64 -4.18 12.23 -12.57
N TYR A 65 -3.33 11.56 -11.78
CA TYR A 65 -3.80 10.84 -10.60
C TYR A 65 -4.06 11.79 -9.43
N SER A 66 -5.21 11.63 -8.77
CA SER A 66 -5.35 12.12 -7.39
C SER A 66 -4.59 11.20 -6.44
N LEU A 67 -3.99 11.76 -5.40
CA LEU A 67 -3.12 11.02 -4.48
C LEU A 67 -3.82 10.74 -3.15
N LEU A 68 -3.78 9.49 -2.71
CA LEU A 68 -4.24 9.04 -1.40
C LEU A 68 -3.03 8.57 -0.59
N VAL A 69 -2.45 9.45 0.22
CA VAL A 69 -1.18 9.19 0.90
C VAL A 69 -1.43 8.93 2.37
N THR A 70 -0.92 7.83 2.89
CA THR A 70 -0.95 7.54 4.33
C THR A 70 0.46 7.31 4.83
N LEU A 71 0.81 8.00 5.91
CA LEU A 71 2.06 7.78 6.63
C LEU A 71 1.85 6.73 7.73
N SER A 72 2.94 6.15 8.20
CA SER A 72 2.95 5.25 9.34
C SER A 72 3.53 5.97 10.56
N ARG A 73 3.26 5.49 11.78
CA ARG A 73 3.91 6.02 13.00
C ARG A 73 5.44 5.94 12.97
N ARG A 74 6.01 5.09 12.11
CA ARG A 74 7.48 4.92 11.95
C ARG A 74 8.07 5.87 10.92
N THR A 75 7.26 6.62 10.19
CA THR A 75 7.73 7.57 9.19
C THR A 75 8.53 8.69 9.90
N PRO A 76 9.79 8.95 9.49
CA PRO A 76 10.64 9.94 10.15
C PRO A 76 10.16 11.37 9.86
N ASP A 77 10.46 12.31 10.75
CA ASP A 77 10.00 13.70 10.65
C ASP A 77 10.42 14.39 9.36
N SER A 78 11.62 14.09 8.84
CA SER A 78 12.06 14.61 7.54
C SER A 78 11.17 14.17 6.39
N ALA A 79 10.70 12.92 6.41
CA ALA A 79 9.75 12.40 5.43
C ALA A 79 8.36 13.01 5.63
N ARG A 80 7.87 13.09 6.87
CA ARG A 80 6.57 13.74 7.19
C ARG A 80 6.53 15.16 6.65
N LYS A 81 7.55 15.96 6.95
CA LYS A 81 7.70 17.31 6.43
C LYS A 81 7.66 17.35 4.90
N ALA A 82 8.36 16.45 4.22
CA ALA A 82 8.37 16.42 2.76
C ALA A 82 7.00 16.10 2.16
N TRP A 83 6.22 15.22 2.80
CA TRP A 83 4.85 14.91 2.40
C TRP A 83 3.86 16.04 2.72
N ASP A 84 4.00 16.70 3.87
CA ASP A 84 3.21 17.89 4.22
C ASP A 84 3.47 19.04 3.25
N ASP A 85 4.73 19.29 2.91
CA ASP A 85 5.13 20.30 1.92
C ASP A 85 4.56 19.94 0.54
N LEU A 86 4.58 18.67 0.13
CA LEU A 86 3.95 18.23 -1.12
C LEU A 86 2.43 18.47 -1.08
N ALA A 87 1.77 18.11 0.02
CA ALA A 87 0.33 18.22 0.17
C ALA A 87 -0.18 19.67 0.09
N GLN A 88 0.63 20.63 0.53
CA GLN A 88 0.33 22.07 0.37
C GLN A 88 0.45 22.56 -1.08
N THR A 89 1.17 21.82 -1.95
CA THR A 89 1.42 22.22 -3.35
C THR A 89 0.49 21.57 -4.36
N LEU A 90 -0.19 20.48 -4.00
CA LEU A 90 -1.06 19.74 -4.91
C LEU A 90 -2.52 19.92 -4.50
N GLU A 91 -3.40 20.13 -5.47
CA GLU A 91 -4.84 20.28 -5.23
C GLU A 91 -5.50 18.93 -4.91
N ASN A 92 -5.15 17.88 -5.66
CA ASN A 92 -5.79 16.58 -5.60
C ASN A 92 -4.99 15.58 -4.76
N ILE A 93 -4.80 15.89 -3.48
CA ILE A 93 -4.10 15.02 -2.52
C ILE A 93 -4.86 14.92 -1.20
N TRP A 94 -4.98 13.70 -0.69
CA TRP A 94 -5.38 13.43 0.67
C TRP A 94 -4.23 12.76 1.39
N LEU A 95 -3.52 13.55 2.19
CA LEU A 95 -2.51 13.08 3.14
C LEU A 95 -3.17 12.74 4.48
N HIS A 96 -2.89 11.55 4.98
CA HIS A 96 -3.20 11.12 6.34
C HIS A 96 -1.90 10.87 7.11
N ASP A 97 -1.76 11.55 8.24
CA ASP A 97 -0.69 11.34 9.20
C ASP A 97 -1.29 10.85 10.53
N PRO A 98 -0.93 9.64 11.00
CA PRO A 98 -1.48 9.07 12.24
C PRO A 98 -1.05 9.79 13.53
N GLU A 99 -0.12 10.75 13.47
CA GLU A 99 0.28 11.60 14.60
C GLU A 99 -0.67 12.80 14.77
N SER A 100 -1.33 13.24 13.69
CA SER A 100 -2.24 14.40 13.70
C SER A 100 -3.70 14.04 13.45
N ASP A 101 -3.96 12.86 12.89
CA ASP A 101 -5.30 12.35 12.59
C ASP A 101 -5.51 10.95 13.19
N VAL A 102 -6.53 10.84 14.03
CA VAL A 102 -6.89 9.57 14.68
C VAL A 102 -7.87 8.74 13.84
N ASP A 103 -8.57 9.35 12.89
CA ASP A 103 -9.50 8.66 12.01
C ASP A 103 -8.75 8.15 10.77
N ASN A 104 -8.36 6.88 10.81
CA ASN A 104 -7.49 6.31 9.79
C ASN A 104 -8.28 5.91 8.52
N PRO A 105 -8.09 6.60 7.38
CA PRO A 105 -8.81 6.33 6.14
C PRO A 105 -8.19 5.18 5.33
N TYR A 106 -7.27 4.39 5.90
CA TYR A 106 -6.52 3.35 5.19
C TYR A 106 -7.40 2.42 4.34
N PHE A 107 -8.52 1.94 4.88
CA PHE A 107 -9.43 1.07 4.12
C PHE A 107 -10.16 1.81 2.99
N ALA A 108 -10.45 3.10 3.17
CA ALA A 108 -10.98 3.94 2.11
C ALA A 108 -9.95 4.14 0.99
N PHE A 109 -8.67 4.25 1.34
CA PHE A 109 -7.59 4.39 0.35
C PHE A 109 -7.42 3.10 -0.46
N LEU A 110 -7.39 1.94 0.20
CA LEU A 110 -7.34 0.64 -0.45
C LEU A 110 -8.49 0.45 -1.45
N GLY A 111 -9.72 0.79 -1.04
CA GLY A 111 -10.91 0.64 -1.87
C GLY A 111 -11.05 1.71 -2.95
N GLY A 112 -10.62 2.94 -2.66
CA GLY A 112 -10.80 4.11 -3.53
C GLY A 112 -9.71 4.34 -4.56
N ALA A 113 -8.55 3.69 -4.46
CA ALA A 113 -7.45 3.80 -5.42
C ALA A 113 -7.61 2.89 -6.65
N ASP A 114 -6.96 3.21 -7.76
CA ASP A 114 -6.81 2.35 -8.95
C ASP A 114 -5.46 1.64 -8.98
N VAL A 115 -4.45 2.25 -8.34
CA VAL A 115 -3.08 1.72 -8.24
C VAL A 115 -2.52 2.00 -6.84
N LEU A 116 -1.71 1.07 -6.32
CA LEU A 116 -1.16 1.15 -4.97
C LEU A 116 0.35 1.10 -4.98
N PHE A 117 0.97 1.96 -4.17
CA PHE A 117 2.40 2.03 -3.95
C PHE A 117 2.67 1.87 -2.45
N VAL A 118 3.55 0.95 -2.09
CA VAL A 118 3.84 0.64 -0.68
C VAL A 118 5.34 0.52 -0.51
N THR A 119 5.89 1.13 0.53
CA THR A 119 7.32 1.01 0.86
C THR A 119 7.73 -0.42 1.20
N GLU A 120 8.93 -0.81 0.78
CA GLU A 120 9.43 -2.19 0.92
C GLU A 120 9.46 -2.70 2.37
N ASP A 121 9.69 -1.84 3.35
CA ASP A 121 9.68 -2.23 4.78
C ASP A 121 8.34 -2.82 5.26
N SER A 122 7.24 -2.45 4.60
CA SER A 122 5.88 -2.64 5.10
C SER A 122 5.22 -3.88 4.52
N THR A 123 5.78 -5.04 4.86
CA THR A 123 5.33 -6.35 4.37
C THR A 123 3.83 -6.62 4.58
N ASN A 124 3.27 -6.22 5.72
CA ASN A 124 1.83 -6.32 5.95
C ASN A 124 1.05 -5.44 4.95
N MET A 125 1.40 -4.16 4.81
CA MET A 125 0.72 -3.26 3.87
C MET A 125 0.84 -3.72 2.42
N LEU A 126 1.96 -4.35 2.04
CA LEU A 126 2.10 -4.98 0.72
C LEU A 126 1.12 -6.13 0.52
N THR A 127 1.01 -7.03 1.52
CA THR A 127 0.09 -8.17 1.45
C THR A 127 -1.38 -7.71 1.48
N GLU A 128 -1.67 -6.64 2.22
CA GLU A 128 -2.96 -6.00 2.35
C GLU A 128 -3.38 -5.31 1.04
N ALA A 129 -2.47 -4.58 0.39
CA ALA A 129 -2.69 -4.01 -0.94
C ALA A 129 -3.05 -5.08 -1.98
N CYS A 130 -2.42 -6.26 -1.90
CA CYS A 130 -2.71 -7.39 -2.79
C CYS A 130 -4.12 -7.98 -2.63
N THR A 131 -4.81 -7.71 -1.52
CA THR A 131 -6.20 -8.14 -1.33
C THR A 131 -7.18 -7.38 -2.22
N THR A 132 -6.76 -6.23 -2.77
CA THR A 132 -7.59 -5.41 -3.65
C THR A 132 -7.72 -5.98 -5.07
N GLY A 133 -6.76 -6.80 -5.51
CA GLY A 133 -6.65 -7.26 -6.90
C GLY A 133 -6.21 -6.18 -7.90
N LYS A 134 -5.86 -4.97 -7.42
CA LYS A 134 -5.42 -3.83 -8.23
C LYS A 134 -3.90 -3.82 -8.37
N PRO A 135 -3.30 -3.17 -9.39
CA PRO A 135 -1.85 -3.07 -9.52
C PRO A 135 -1.17 -2.54 -8.25
N VAL A 136 -0.16 -3.26 -7.76
CA VAL A 136 0.60 -2.93 -6.55
C VAL A 136 2.09 -2.82 -6.86
N TYR A 137 2.71 -1.77 -6.35
CA TYR A 137 4.12 -1.46 -6.54
C TYR A 137 4.87 -1.33 -5.22
N ARG A 138 6.09 -1.86 -5.20
CA ARG A 138 7.04 -1.64 -4.11
C ARG A 138 7.80 -0.33 -4.35
N LEU A 139 7.71 0.60 -3.41
CA LEU A 139 8.57 1.77 -3.34
C LEU A 139 9.89 1.39 -2.70
N ALA A 140 10.97 1.61 -3.45
CA ALA A 140 12.32 1.26 -3.05
C ALA A 140 12.70 1.88 -1.71
N MET A 141 13.44 1.15 -0.89
CA MET A 141 14.10 1.67 0.30
C MET A 141 15.58 1.30 0.31
N ASP A 142 16.36 2.01 1.13
CA ASP A 142 17.77 1.70 1.31
C ASP A 142 17.93 0.41 2.13
N GLY A 143 18.98 -0.37 1.88
CA GLY A 143 19.32 -1.56 2.68
C GLY A 143 19.18 -2.88 1.93
N ASP A 144 19.24 -3.98 2.68
CA ASP A 144 19.11 -5.35 2.17
C ASP A 144 17.86 -6.00 2.74
N PRO A 145 16.88 -6.40 1.90
CA PRO A 145 15.65 -7.02 2.38
C PRO A 145 15.87 -8.35 3.11
N GLY A 146 17.01 -9.02 2.90
CA GLY A 146 17.36 -10.28 3.54
C GLY A 146 16.24 -11.31 3.39
N LYS A 147 15.64 -11.73 4.52
CA LYS A 147 14.53 -12.71 4.50
C LYS A 147 13.27 -12.21 3.77
N PHE A 148 13.08 -10.90 3.63
CA PHE A 148 11.91 -10.32 2.98
C PHE A 148 11.96 -10.49 1.46
N GLN A 149 13.13 -10.77 0.87
CA GLN A 149 13.23 -11.07 -0.56
C GLN A 149 12.29 -12.21 -0.97
N LYS A 150 12.24 -13.28 -0.16
CA LYS A 150 11.34 -14.42 -0.39
C LYS A 150 9.85 -14.02 -0.41
N LEU A 151 9.47 -13.01 0.37
CA LEU A 151 8.11 -12.49 0.35
C LEU A 151 7.86 -11.69 -0.93
N TYR A 152 8.81 -10.85 -1.33
CA TYR A 152 8.69 -10.06 -2.55
C TYR A 152 8.56 -10.96 -3.78
N ASP A 153 9.39 -11.99 -3.89
CA ASP A 153 9.34 -12.96 -5.00
C ASP A 153 7.97 -13.69 -5.04
N ALA A 154 7.43 -14.04 -3.86
CA ALA A 154 6.13 -14.68 -3.76
C ALA A 154 4.99 -13.74 -4.16
N LEU A 155 5.06 -12.46 -3.78
CA LEU A 155 4.08 -11.43 -4.15
C LEU A 155 4.19 -11.06 -5.64
N GLU A 156 5.38 -11.04 -6.21
CA GLU A 156 5.59 -10.83 -7.64
C GLU A 156 4.97 -11.97 -8.44
N THR A 157 5.22 -13.21 -8.03
CA THR A 157 4.66 -14.40 -8.69
C THR A 157 3.13 -14.48 -8.55
N ARG A 158 2.59 -14.18 -7.36
CA ARG A 158 1.16 -14.40 -7.07
C ARG A 158 0.28 -13.21 -7.42
N CYS A 159 0.79 -12.00 -7.22
CA CYS A 159 0.04 -10.77 -7.24
C CYS A 159 0.61 -9.74 -8.23
N CYS A 160 1.59 -10.14 -9.07
CA CYS A 160 2.27 -9.25 -10.01
C CYS A 160 2.88 -8.00 -9.35
N VAL A 161 3.18 -8.06 -8.05
CA VAL A 161 3.82 -6.97 -7.32
C VAL A 161 5.22 -6.75 -7.87
N ARG A 162 5.51 -5.53 -8.30
CA ARG A 162 6.82 -5.18 -8.84
C ARG A 162 7.40 -3.95 -8.18
N ARG A 163 8.73 -3.84 -8.19
CA ARG A 163 9.38 -2.60 -7.78
C ARG A 163 9.01 -1.50 -8.77
N TRP A 164 8.69 -0.31 -8.27
CA TRP A 164 8.38 0.83 -9.12
C TRP A 164 9.61 1.24 -9.92
N ASP A 165 9.43 1.30 -11.24
CA ASP A 165 10.46 1.64 -12.24
C ASP A 165 10.08 2.88 -13.08
N GLY A 166 8.97 3.53 -12.75
CA GLY A 166 8.43 4.67 -13.50
C GLY A 166 7.32 4.30 -14.49
N ASN A 167 7.05 3.01 -14.75
CA ASN A 167 6.07 2.59 -15.73
C ASN A 167 4.86 1.92 -15.08
N LEU A 168 3.65 2.34 -15.46
CA LEU A 168 2.41 1.66 -15.08
C LEU A 168 2.19 0.42 -15.97
N ASP A 169 1.65 -0.65 -15.38
CA ASP A 169 1.28 -1.91 -16.04
C ASP A 169 0.05 -2.41 -15.29
N ASP A 170 -1.00 -2.67 -16.03
CA ASP A 170 -2.33 -2.99 -15.55
C ASP A 170 -2.60 -4.50 -15.51
N ARG A 171 -1.54 -5.34 -15.56
CA ARG A 171 -1.65 -6.79 -15.46
C ARG A 171 -2.54 -7.22 -14.28
N PRO A 172 -3.73 -7.80 -14.55
CA PRO A 172 -4.64 -8.22 -13.49
C PRO A 172 -4.12 -9.49 -12.81
N TYR A 173 -4.41 -9.63 -11.53
CA TYR A 173 -4.14 -10.85 -10.77
C TYR A 173 -5.32 -11.19 -9.84
N PRO A 174 -5.52 -12.48 -9.50
CA PRO A 174 -6.52 -12.86 -8.51
C PRO A 174 -6.18 -12.28 -7.14
N ALA A 175 -7.09 -11.51 -6.56
CA ALA A 175 -6.93 -10.91 -5.23
C ALA A 175 -6.47 -11.92 -4.17
N LEU A 176 -5.56 -11.48 -3.30
CA LEU A 176 -5.02 -12.31 -2.24
C LEU A 176 -6.08 -12.55 -1.15
N ASP A 177 -6.39 -13.81 -0.86
CA ASP A 177 -7.25 -14.23 0.28
C ASP A 177 -6.58 -15.39 1.03
N GLU A 178 -5.46 -15.08 1.69
CA GLU A 178 -4.68 -16.09 2.41
C GLU A 178 -5.39 -16.59 3.67
N THR A 179 -6.25 -15.77 4.27
CA THR A 179 -7.02 -16.16 5.45
C THR A 179 -8.02 -17.27 5.10
N SER A 180 -8.86 -17.08 4.08
CA SER A 180 -9.80 -18.13 3.64
C SER A 180 -9.05 -19.35 3.12
N ARG A 181 -7.96 -19.15 2.36
CA ARG A 181 -7.16 -20.25 1.84
C ARG A 181 -6.54 -21.12 2.93
N MET A 182 -6.02 -20.49 4.01
CA MET A 182 -5.45 -21.25 5.13
C MET A 182 -6.54 -21.92 5.97
N ALA A 183 -7.68 -21.26 6.18
CA ALA A 183 -8.84 -21.87 6.83
C ALA A 183 -9.30 -23.13 6.07
N GLN A 184 -9.45 -23.05 4.75
CA GLN A 184 -9.84 -24.18 3.91
C GLN A 184 -8.84 -25.34 4.01
N ARG A 185 -7.53 -25.06 3.93
CA ARG A 185 -6.50 -26.11 4.06
C ARG A 185 -6.48 -26.79 5.43
N ILE A 186 -6.82 -26.07 6.49
CA ILE A 186 -6.96 -26.65 7.83
C ILE A 186 -8.19 -27.56 7.87
N LEU A 187 -9.32 -27.10 7.36
CA LEU A 187 -10.56 -27.90 7.27
C LEU A 187 -10.35 -29.19 6.46
N GLU A 188 -9.69 -29.11 5.31
CA GLU A 188 -9.35 -30.28 4.47
C GLU A 188 -8.48 -31.30 5.21
N ARG A 189 -7.50 -30.83 5.99
CA ARG A 189 -6.62 -31.70 6.81
C ARG A 189 -7.33 -32.28 8.03
N MET A 190 -8.37 -31.62 8.53
CA MET A 190 -9.20 -32.14 9.62
C MET A 190 -10.23 -33.16 9.12
N GLY A 191 -10.78 -32.96 7.92
CA GLY A 191 -11.72 -33.89 7.28
C GLY A 191 -11.07 -35.17 6.74
N SER A 192 -9.79 -35.11 6.36
CA SER A 192 -9.01 -36.28 5.88
C SER A 192 -8.43 -37.15 7.01
N ARG A 193 -8.75 -36.85 8.28
CA ARG A 193 -8.38 -37.63 9.48
C ARG A 193 -9.55 -38.41 10.09
N GLN A 194 -10.66 -38.54 9.39
CA GLN A 194 -11.79 -39.41 9.76
C GLN A 194 -11.79 -40.70 8.96
#